data_AF-A0A2V7HP69-F1
#
_entry.id   AF-A0A2V7HP69-F1
#
_cell.length_a   1.000
_cell.length_b   1.000
_cell.length_c   1.000
_cell.angle_alpha   90.00
_cell.angle_beta   90.00
_cell.angle_gamma   90.00
#
_symmetry.space_group_name_H-M   'P 1'
#
loop_
_entity.id
_entity.type
_entity.pdbx_description
1 polymer ?
#
loop_
_entity_poly.entity_id
_entity_poly.type
_entity_poly.pdbx_seq_one_letter_code
_entity_poly.pdbx_strand_id
1 'polypeptide(L)'
;MLKRVAVLAAVIGVMGVIVPAASAKNFECRTEFLTGVIDGNVVVPEGAFCRTLGATITGNVRVETGAIGFHAHNSTIGGNVESPGPIVFDIRVLDTQVGGNVHISQTRAGTAGAICRSTIGGNVHWTNNEGFQTIGIGFPADVCTAGNTIEGSVVLDNNSGPVNFNLNNSAIAGNVHVMSNTGTEVITRNTIDGVLQCEGNTPPPVSVANTAQSFQGQCEN
;
A
#
# COMPACT_ATOMS: atom_id res chain seq x y z
N MET A 1 7.79 48.87 67.59
CA MET A 1 6.99 47.64 67.43
C MET A 1 6.46 47.59 66.00
N LEU A 2 7.16 46.89 65.09
CA LEU A 2 6.83 46.80 63.67
C LEU A 2 6.16 45.42 63.42
N LYS A 3 4.86 45.38 63.13
CA LYS A 3 4.15 44.15 62.76
C LYS A 3 4.31 43.92 61.25
N ARG A 4 5.07 42.88 60.88
CA ARG A 4 5.17 42.38 59.49
C ARG A 4 3.93 41.55 59.17
N VAL A 5 3.14 41.99 58.19
CA VAL A 5 2.02 41.23 57.62
C VAL A 5 2.56 40.36 56.50
N ALA A 6 2.50 39.04 56.65
CA ALA A 6 2.84 38.08 55.61
C ALA A 6 1.60 37.80 54.75
N VAL A 7 1.67 38.07 53.44
CA VAL A 7 0.63 37.72 52.47
C VAL A 7 0.96 36.33 51.91
N LEU A 8 0.10 35.34 52.18
CA LEU A 8 0.16 34.01 51.58
C LEU A 8 -0.30 34.08 50.12
N ALA A 9 0.55 33.71 49.17
CA ALA A 9 0.16 33.47 47.79
C ALA A 9 -0.42 32.05 47.67
N ALA A 10 -1.70 31.93 47.32
CA ALA A 10 -2.34 30.65 47.03
C ALA A 10 -1.97 30.21 45.60
N VAL A 11 -1.15 29.16 45.48
CA VAL A 11 -0.86 28.51 44.20
C VAL A 11 -2.00 27.56 43.87
N ILE A 12 -2.86 27.94 42.93
CA ILE A 12 -3.88 27.05 42.36
C ILE A 12 -3.17 26.16 41.33
N GLY A 13 -2.83 24.94 41.73
CA GLY A 13 -2.28 23.93 40.84
C GLY A 13 -3.36 23.36 39.92
N VAL A 14 -3.27 23.64 38.62
CA VAL A 14 -4.06 22.95 37.59
C VAL A 14 -3.48 21.54 37.44
N MET A 15 -4.19 20.53 37.96
CA MET A 15 -3.90 19.13 37.61
C MET A 15 -4.27 18.92 36.15
N GLY A 16 -3.26 18.85 35.28
CA GLY A 16 -3.45 18.38 33.91
C GLY A 16 -3.87 16.91 33.93
N VAL A 17 -5.07 16.62 33.42
CA VAL A 17 -5.48 15.25 33.14
C VAL A 17 -4.66 14.76 31.95
N ILE A 18 -3.66 13.94 32.22
CA ILE A 18 -2.95 13.21 31.17
C ILE A 18 -3.90 12.10 30.73
N VAL A 19 -4.64 12.33 29.65
CA VAL A 19 -5.40 11.26 29.00
C VAL A 19 -4.35 10.37 28.33
N PRO A 20 -4.15 9.12 28.74
CA PRO A 20 -3.25 8.24 28.00
C PRO A 20 -3.81 8.10 26.59
N ALA A 21 -3.00 8.41 25.58
CA ALA A 21 -3.34 8.06 24.21
C ALA A 21 -3.63 6.54 24.21
N ALA A 22 -4.85 6.15 23.85
CA ALA A 22 -5.20 4.76 23.68
C ALA A 22 -4.29 4.22 22.56
N SER A 23 -3.20 3.56 22.95
CA SER A 23 -2.33 2.86 22.01
C SER A 23 -3.18 1.75 21.41
N ALA A 24 -3.58 1.90 20.15
CA ALA A 24 -4.22 0.84 19.40
C ALA A 24 -3.34 -0.41 19.55
N LYS A 25 -3.87 -1.44 20.20
CA LYS A 25 -3.11 -2.64 20.50
C LYS A 25 -2.75 -3.30 19.17
N ASN A 26 -1.46 -3.30 18.82
CA ASN A 26 -1.00 -3.99 17.62
C ASN A 26 -1.33 -5.48 17.77
N PHE A 27 -2.00 -6.05 16.78
CA PHE A 27 -2.23 -7.47 16.67
C PHE A 27 -1.13 -8.11 15.84
N GLU A 28 -0.31 -8.96 16.45
CA GLU A 28 0.71 -9.71 15.71
C GLU A 28 0.08 -10.91 14.98
N CYS A 29 0.01 -10.82 13.66
CA CYS A 29 -0.45 -11.90 12.80
C CYS A 29 0.66 -12.92 12.58
N ARG A 30 0.78 -13.87 13.50
CA ARG A 30 1.69 -15.03 13.39
C ARG A 30 1.02 -16.25 12.77
N THR A 31 -0.30 -16.24 12.66
CA THR A 31 -1.12 -17.33 12.14
C THR A 31 -1.53 -17.06 10.70
N GLU A 32 -1.75 -18.12 9.92
CA GLU A 32 -2.04 -17.99 8.50
C GLU A 32 -3.34 -17.23 8.19
N PHE A 33 -4.37 -17.27 9.05
CA PHE A 33 -5.67 -16.68 8.74
C PHE A 33 -6.18 -15.74 9.84
N LEU A 34 -6.66 -14.57 9.45
CA LEU A 34 -7.41 -13.61 10.25
C LEU A 34 -8.79 -13.37 9.65
N THR A 35 -9.80 -13.32 10.52
CA THR A 35 -11.19 -13.08 10.18
C THR A 35 -11.83 -12.19 11.25
N GLY A 36 -13.03 -11.67 10.98
CA GLY A 36 -13.76 -10.84 11.94
C GLY A 36 -13.19 -9.42 12.04
N VAL A 37 -13.48 -8.74 13.15
CA VAL A 37 -13.07 -7.35 13.39
C VAL A 37 -11.81 -7.33 14.24
N ILE A 38 -10.78 -6.65 13.74
CA ILE A 38 -9.55 -6.32 14.45
C ILE A 38 -9.58 -4.82 14.72
N ASP A 39 -9.84 -4.45 15.97
CA ASP A 39 -9.83 -3.05 16.41
C ASP A 39 -8.41 -2.59 16.73
N GLY A 40 -7.68 -2.18 15.69
CA GLY A 40 -6.31 -1.71 15.78
C GLY A 40 -5.48 -2.02 14.54
N ASN A 41 -4.16 -1.97 14.70
CA ASN A 41 -3.22 -2.30 13.63
C ASN A 41 -2.93 -3.81 13.61
N VAL A 42 -2.64 -4.35 12.44
CA VAL A 42 -2.07 -5.69 12.26
C VAL A 42 -0.60 -5.57 11.91
N VAL A 43 0.24 -6.37 12.56
CA VAL A 43 1.67 -6.48 12.27
C VAL A 43 1.96 -7.92 11.84
N VAL A 44 2.58 -8.10 10.68
CA VAL A 44 3.07 -9.41 10.22
C VAL A 44 4.57 -9.44 10.52
N PRO A 45 5.01 -10.14 11.57
CA PRO A 45 6.41 -10.12 11.99
C PRO A 45 7.30 -10.95 11.06
N GLU A 46 8.61 -10.84 11.27
CA GLU A 46 9.62 -11.69 10.61
C GLU A 46 9.24 -13.18 10.67
N GLY A 47 9.42 -13.88 9.55
CA GLY A 47 9.14 -15.30 9.44
C GLY A 47 7.66 -15.68 9.46
N ALA A 48 6.73 -14.72 9.54
CA ALA A 48 5.30 -14.99 9.52
C ALA A 48 4.68 -14.73 8.14
N PHE A 49 3.69 -15.55 7.78
CA PHE A 49 2.77 -15.27 6.70
C PHE A 49 1.38 -15.00 7.29
N CYS A 50 0.70 -13.97 6.78
CA CYS A 50 -0.63 -13.61 7.25
C CYS A 50 -1.62 -13.49 6.09
N ARG A 51 -2.82 -14.04 6.25
CA ARG A 51 -3.93 -13.88 5.31
C ARG A 51 -5.13 -13.32 6.04
N THR A 52 -5.77 -12.29 5.51
CA THR A 52 -7.12 -11.90 5.95
C THR A 52 -8.17 -12.44 5.00
N LEU A 53 -9.25 -12.98 5.55
CA LEU A 53 -10.40 -13.50 4.81
C LEU A 53 -11.66 -12.87 5.39
N GLY A 54 -12.31 -11.93 4.69
CA GLY A 54 -13.51 -11.30 5.24
C GLY A 54 -13.25 -10.46 6.50
N ALA A 55 -12.02 -10.02 6.74
CA ALA A 55 -11.67 -9.32 7.96
C ALA A 55 -11.89 -7.80 7.83
N THR A 56 -12.20 -7.15 8.94
CA THR A 56 -12.20 -5.69 9.07
C THR A 56 -11.10 -5.28 10.03
N ILE A 57 -10.07 -4.62 9.54
CA ILE A 57 -8.97 -4.05 10.33
C ILE A 57 -9.20 -2.55 10.41
N THR A 58 -9.41 -1.99 11.60
CA THR A 58 -9.70 -0.55 11.76
C THR A 58 -8.46 0.32 11.56
N GLY A 59 -7.27 -0.23 11.82
CA GLY A 59 -5.98 0.45 11.67
C GLY A 59 -5.20 0.05 10.42
N ASN A 60 -3.87 0.11 10.54
CA ASN A 60 -2.91 -0.18 9.48
C ASN A 60 -2.50 -1.66 9.47
N VAL A 61 -2.02 -2.13 8.32
CA VAL A 61 -1.27 -3.39 8.19
C VAL A 61 0.19 -3.07 7.95
N ARG A 62 1.06 -3.56 8.83
CA ARG A 62 2.52 -3.42 8.72
C ARG A 62 3.12 -4.80 8.49
N VAL A 63 3.74 -5.01 7.33
CA VAL A 63 4.47 -6.24 7.00
C VAL A 63 5.95 -5.99 7.24
N GLU A 64 6.48 -6.56 8.31
CA GLU A 64 7.84 -6.27 8.75
C GLU A 64 8.89 -6.92 7.84
N THR A 65 10.10 -6.40 7.93
CA THR A 65 11.26 -6.98 7.23
C THR A 65 11.42 -8.45 7.61
N GLY A 66 11.67 -9.29 6.61
CA GLY A 66 11.81 -10.74 6.78
C GLY A 66 10.49 -11.49 6.97
N ALA A 67 9.33 -10.81 6.95
CA ALA A 67 8.05 -11.48 6.90
C ALA A 67 7.94 -12.33 5.63
N ILE A 68 7.20 -13.43 5.74
CA ILE A 68 6.96 -14.29 4.58
C ILE A 68 6.05 -13.59 3.59
N GLY A 69 4.97 -12.95 4.05
CA GLY A 69 4.07 -12.25 3.15
C GLY A 69 2.74 -11.91 3.80
N PHE A 70 1.90 -11.22 3.05
CA PHE A 70 0.60 -10.77 3.50
C PHE A 70 -0.42 -10.78 2.37
N HIS A 71 -1.53 -11.49 2.54
CA HIS A 71 -2.62 -11.52 1.59
C HIS A 71 -3.91 -10.99 2.22
N ALA A 72 -4.48 -9.93 1.66
CA ALA A 72 -5.84 -9.52 1.97
C ALA A 72 -6.82 -10.06 0.93
N HIS A 73 -7.87 -10.74 1.38
CA HIS A 73 -8.97 -11.21 0.54
C HIS A 73 -10.32 -10.78 1.10
N ASN A 74 -11.16 -10.16 0.26
CA ASN A 74 -12.52 -9.77 0.64
C ASN A 74 -12.55 -9.00 1.98
N SER A 75 -11.59 -8.10 2.19
CA SER A 75 -11.33 -7.49 3.50
C SER A 75 -11.50 -5.98 3.45
N THR A 76 -11.58 -5.35 4.63
CA THR A 76 -11.52 -3.90 4.80
C THR A 76 -10.36 -3.55 5.71
N ILE A 77 -9.51 -2.63 5.29
CA ILE A 77 -8.37 -2.10 6.04
C ILE A 77 -8.57 -0.59 6.10
N GLY A 78 -8.82 -0.05 7.29
CA GLY A 78 -9.12 1.38 7.48
C GLY A 78 -7.90 2.28 7.21
N GLY A 79 -6.70 1.78 7.51
CA GLY A 79 -5.44 2.51 7.33
C GLY A 79 -4.67 2.12 6.06
N ASN A 80 -3.34 2.18 6.17
CA ASN A 80 -2.40 1.82 5.12
C ASN A 80 -2.05 0.33 5.15
N VAL A 81 -1.52 -0.17 4.02
CA VAL A 81 -0.73 -1.41 3.95
C VAL A 81 0.71 -1.06 3.65
N GLU A 82 1.63 -1.37 4.56
CA GLU A 82 3.04 -0.96 4.48
C GLU A 82 3.99 -2.16 4.59
N SER A 83 4.71 -2.43 3.50
CA SER A 83 5.74 -3.46 3.40
C SER A 83 7.04 -2.81 2.86
N PRO A 84 7.94 -2.31 3.71
CA PRO A 84 9.22 -1.77 3.26
C PRO A 84 10.18 -2.87 2.78
N GLY A 85 9.89 -4.12 3.12
CA GLY A 85 10.69 -5.29 2.82
C GLY A 85 12.08 -5.30 3.50
N PRO A 86 13.00 -6.16 3.05
CA PRO A 86 12.73 -7.27 2.14
C PRO A 86 11.73 -8.29 2.69
N ILE A 87 10.95 -8.94 1.81
CA ILE A 87 10.03 -10.04 2.16
C ILE A 87 10.45 -11.37 1.51
N VAL A 88 9.89 -12.49 1.98
CA VAL A 88 10.25 -13.83 1.48
C VAL A 88 9.36 -14.29 0.33
N PHE A 89 8.06 -14.03 0.36
CA PHE A 89 7.12 -14.51 -0.65
C PHE A 89 6.41 -13.35 -1.31
N ASP A 90 5.12 -13.11 -1.11
CA ASP A 90 4.44 -12.05 -1.83
C ASP A 90 3.41 -11.31 -0.97
N ILE A 91 3.03 -10.14 -1.47
CA ILE A 91 1.96 -9.33 -0.92
C ILE A 91 0.83 -9.31 -1.93
N ARG A 92 -0.40 -9.55 -1.47
CA ARG A 92 -1.59 -9.48 -2.33
C ARG A 92 -2.71 -8.71 -1.64
N VAL A 93 -3.37 -7.84 -2.39
CA VAL A 93 -4.58 -7.12 -1.98
C VAL A 93 -5.66 -7.42 -3.01
N LEU A 94 -6.60 -8.27 -2.63
CA LEU A 94 -7.55 -8.89 -3.55
C LEU A 94 -8.96 -8.65 -3.04
N ASP A 95 -9.81 -8.06 -3.87
CA ASP A 95 -11.20 -7.79 -3.50
C ASP A 95 -11.29 -7.05 -2.15
N THR A 96 -10.43 -6.05 -1.93
CA THR A 96 -10.22 -5.45 -0.61
C THR A 96 -10.35 -3.94 -0.70
N GLN A 97 -10.96 -3.32 0.32
CA GLN A 97 -10.94 -1.88 0.48
C GLN A 97 -9.82 -1.49 1.44
N VAL A 98 -8.91 -0.63 0.98
CA VAL A 98 -7.86 -0.01 1.79
C VAL A 98 -8.16 1.47 1.86
N GLY A 99 -8.44 2.00 3.04
CA GLY A 99 -8.78 3.42 3.23
C GLY A 99 -7.59 4.35 2.99
N GLY A 100 -6.37 3.88 3.23
CA GLY A 100 -5.14 4.63 3.04
C GLY A 100 -4.33 4.21 1.80
N ASN A 101 -3.01 4.31 1.94
CA ASN A 101 -2.04 3.99 0.90
C ASN A 101 -1.63 2.51 0.94
N VAL A 102 -1.18 1.99 -0.20
CA VAL A 102 -0.47 0.71 -0.28
C VAL A 102 0.96 0.95 -0.73
N HIS A 103 1.92 0.72 0.16
CA HIS A 103 3.34 0.85 -0.13
C HIS A 103 4.02 -0.51 -0.01
N ILE A 104 4.65 -0.97 -1.09
CA ILE A 104 5.34 -2.26 -1.16
C ILE A 104 6.73 -2.04 -1.74
N SER A 105 7.75 -2.48 -1.01
CA SER A 105 9.14 -2.30 -1.38
C SER A 105 9.95 -3.55 -1.09
N GLN A 106 11.04 -3.71 -1.84
CA GLN A 106 12.04 -4.78 -1.68
C GLN A 106 11.47 -6.20 -1.74
N THR A 107 10.55 -6.48 -2.68
CA THR A 107 10.30 -7.89 -3.06
C THR A 107 11.51 -8.48 -3.79
N ARG A 108 11.50 -9.79 -4.03
CA ARG A 108 12.63 -10.53 -4.62
C ARG A 108 12.22 -11.29 -5.89
N ALA A 109 13.20 -11.76 -6.66
CA ALA A 109 12.92 -12.66 -7.77
C ALA A 109 12.11 -13.89 -7.30
N GLY A 110 11.11 -14.28 -8.11
CA GLY A 110 10.20 -15.39 -7.81
C GLY A 110 8.97 -15.02 -6.99
N THR A 111 8.84 -13.77 -6.55
CA THR A 111 7.61 -13.26 -5.92
C THR A 111 6.53 -12.97 -6.96
N ALA A 112 5.26 -13.07 -6.55
CA ALA A 112 4.09 -12.92 -7.42
C ALA A 112 2.99 -12.05 -6.76
N GLY A 113 3.27 -10.77 -6.56
CA GLY A 113 2.35 -9.85 -5.87
C GLY A 113 1.27 -9.28 -6.77
N ALA A 114 0.16 -8.88 -6.16
CA ALA A 114 -0.99 -8.36 -6.90
C ALA A 114 -1.87 -7.41 -6.08
N ILE A 115 -2.39 -6.36 -6.73
CA ILE A 115 -3.53 -5.57 -6.25
C ILE A 115 -4.61 -5.61 -7.33
N CYS A 116 -5.75 -6.25 -7.09
CA CYS A 116 -6.81 -6.34 -8.09
C CYS A 116 -8.20 -6.46 -7.46
N ARG A 117 -9.24 -6.06 -8.21
CA ARG A 117 -10.64 -5.97 -7.74
C ARG A 117 -10.81 -5.12 -6.47
N SER A 118 -9.92 -4.17 -6.24
CA SER A 118 -9.79 -3.47 -4.96
C SER A 118 -10.06 -1.98 -5.09
N THR A 119 -10.41 -1.36 -3.96
CA THR A 119 -10.50 0.11 -3.83
C THR A 119 -9.40 0.59 -2.90
N ILE A 120 -8.55 1.48 -3.38
CA ILE A 120 -7.49 2.11 -2.59
C ILE A 120 -7.83 3.59 -2.45
N GLY A 121 -8.11 4.05 -1.23
CA GLY A 121 -8.46 5.45 -0.94
C GLY A 121 -7.26 6.41 -1.02
N GLY A 122 -6.04 5.87 -0.98
CA GLY A 122 -4.80 6.62 -1.13
C GLY A 122 -4.00 6.25 -2.38
N ASN A 123 -2.69 6.41 -2.27
CA ASN A 123 -1.74 6.11 -3.33
C ASN A 123 -1.30 4.65 -3.30
N VAL A 124 -0.87 4.15 -4.46
CA VAL A 124 -0.12 2.89 -4.57
C VAL A 124 1.32 3.22 -4.94
N HIS A 125 2.28 2.73 -4.15
CA HIS A 125 3.70 3.00 -4.38
C HIS A 125 4.52 1.72 -4.28
N TRP A 126 5.08 1.29 -5.41
CA TRP A 126 5.91 0.09 -5.52
C TRP A 126 7.34 0.47 -5.89
N THR A 127 8.28 0.16 -5.01
CA THR A 127 9.69 0.54 -5.18
C THR A 127 10.66 -0.62 -4.98
N ASN A 128 11.70 -0.71 -5.80
CA ASN A 128 12.76 -1.72 -5.60
C ASN A 128 12.23 -3.16 -5.55
N ASN A 129 11.12 -3.43 -6.24
CA ASN A 129 10.50 -4.74 -6.24
C ASN A 129 11.05 -5.60 -7.37
N GLU A 130 11.18 -6.89 -7.11
CA GLU A 130 11.50 -7.89 -8.10
C GLU A 130 10.35 -8.90 -8.28
N GLY A 131 10.28 -9.57 -9.43
CA GLY A 131 9.34 -10.67 -9.68
C GLY A 131 8.14 -10.27 -10.54
N PHE A 132 7.05 -11.05 -10.43
CA PHE A 132 5.80 -10.80 -11.17
C PHE A 132 4.87 -9.95 -10.32
N GLN A 133 4.47 -8.80 -10.82
CA GLN A 133 3.72 -7.85 -10.00
C GLN A 133 2.61 -7.23 -10.85
N THR A 134 1.38 -7.20 -10.34
CA THR A 134 0.22 -6.74 -11.12
C THR A 134 -0.68 -5.82 -10.31
N ILE A 135 -1.01 -4.65 -10.87
CA ILE A 135 -2.06 -3.76 -10.42
C ILE A 135 -3.19 -3.81 -11.46
N GLY A 136 -4.28 -4.47 -11.10
CA GLY A 136 -5.50 -4.59 -11.89
C GLY A 136 -5.60 -5.93 -12.62
N ILE A 137 -6.01 -5.94 -13.89
CA ILE A 137 -6.18 -7.20 -14.63
C ILE A 137 -4.83 -7.78 -15.03
N GLY A 138 -4.59 -9.05 -14.73
CA GLY A 138 -3.34 -9.72 -15.08
C GLY A 138 -3.12 -10.99 -14.27
N PHE A 139 -1.87 -11.28 -13.94
CA PHE A 139 -1.51 -12.50 -13.23
C PHE A 139 -1.85 -12.41 -11.73
N PRO A 140 -2.38 -13.48 -11.11
CA PRO A 140 -2.91 -14.70 -11.73
C PRO A 140 -4.23 -14.42 -12.46
N ALA A 141 -4.37 -14.89 -13.71
CA ALA A 141 -5.47 -14.49 -14.60
C ALA A 141 -6.86 -14.96 -14.16
N ASP A 142 -6.94 -16.07 -13.43
CA ASP A 142 -8.15 -16.60 -12.82
C ASP A 142 -8.60 -15.79 -11.58
N VAL A 143 -7.64 -15.13 -10.92
CA VAL A 143 -7.89 -14.27 -9.76
C VAL A 143 -8.14 -12.84 -10.23
N CYS A 144 -7.17 -12.20 -10.86
CA CYS A 144 -7.20 -10.79 -11.24
C CYS A 144 -7.97 -10.53 -12.54
N THR A 145 -9.28 -10.70 -12.45
CA THR A 145 -10.24 -10.58 -13.56
C THR A 145 -10.85 -9.19 -13.72
N ALA A 146 -10.67 -8.29 -12.75
CA ALA A 146 -11.08 -6.90 -12.84
C ALA A 146 -10.01 -5.97 -12.26
N GLY A 147 -10.03 -4.71 -12.70
CA GLY A 147 -9.10 -3.69 -12.25
C GLY A 147 -9.41 -3.12 -10.87
N ASN A 148 -8.84 -1.97 -10.58
CA ASN A 148 -9.00 -1.28 -9.30
C ASN A 148 -9.63 0.10 -9.46
N THR A 149 -10.14 0.64 -8.36
CA THR A 149 -10.34 2.08 -8.18
C THR A 149 -9.26 2.59 -7.22
N ILE A 150 -8.48 3.56 -7.66
CA ILE A 150 -7.39 4.17 -6.88
C ILE A 150 -7.67 5.67 -6.82
N GLU A 151 -8.02 6.16 -5.64
CA GLU A 151 -8.35 7.58 -5.43
C GLU A 151 -7.10 8.48 -5.39
N GLY A 152 -5.93 7.89 -5.20
CA GLY A 152 -4.64 8.58 -5.28
C GLY A 152 -3.90 8.36 -6.60
N SER A 153 -2.59 8.51 -6.52
CA SER A 153 -1.63 8.28 -7.61
C SER A 153 -1.01 6.89 -7.54
N VAL A 154 -0.43 6.44 -8.65
CA VAL A 154 0.38 5.23 -8.74
C VAL A 154 1.82 5.59 -9.05
N VAL A 155 2.76 5.05 -8.28
CA VAL A 155 4.20 5.20 -8.54
C VAL A 155 4.82 3.80 -8.59
N LEU A 156 5.49 3.51 -9.71
CA LEU A 156 6.27 2.30 -9.93
C LEU A 156 7.72 2.72 -10.20
N ASP A 157 8.60 2.55 -9.22
CA ASP A 157 9.99 3.04 -9.31
C ASP A 157 11.04 1.95 -9.04
N ASN A 158 12.06 1.88 -9.90
CA ASN A 158 13.23 1.01 -9.77
C ASN A 158 12.89 -0.47 -9.54
N ASN A 159 11.87 -0.98 -10.22
CA ASN A 159 11.45 -2.36 -10.10
C ASN A 159 11.97 -3.22 -11.27
N SER A 160 12.10 -4.54 -11.09
CA SER A 160 12.63 -5.43 -12.12
C SER A 160 12.04 -6.84 -12.15
N GLY A 161 12.14 -7.54 -13.29
CA GLY A 161 11.56 -8.86 -13.44
C GLY A 161 11.48 -9.36 -14.89
N PRO A 162 11.19 -10.66 -15.10
CA PRO A 162 11.01 -11.19 -16.45
C PRO A 162 9.73 -10.64 -17.12
N VAL A 163 8.69 -10.38 -16.32
CA VAL A 163 7.48 -9.65 -16.70
C VAL A 163 7.17 -8.74 -15.51
N ASN A 164 7.54 -7.47 -15.68
CA ASN A 164 7.85 -6.53 -14.62
C ASN A 164 6.64 -6.21 -13.76
N PHE A 165 5.79 -5.34 -14.30
CA PHE A 165 4.71 -4.71 -13.58
C PHE A 165 3.64 -4.42 -14.60
N ASN A 166 2.45 -4.96 -14.34
CA ASN A 166 1.28 -4.67 -15.15
C ASN A 166 0.44 -3.65 -14.41
N LEU A 167 0.14 -2.51 -15.03
CA LEU A 167 -0.88 -1.59 -14.55
C LEU A 167 -2.01 -1.59 -15.57
N ASN A 168 -3.09 -2.32 -15.26
CA ASN A 168 -4.13 -2.58 -16.24
C ASN A 168 -5.54 -2.32 -15.71
N ASN A 169 -6.39 -1.76 -16.57
CA ASN A 169 -7.83 -1.64 -16.34
C ASN A 169 -8.20 -0.92 -15.03
N SER A 170 -7.37 -0.02 -14.53
CA SER A 170 -7.64 0.70 -13.28
C SER A 170 -8.17 2.11 -13.55
N ALA A 171 -9.09 2.57 -12.70
CA ALA A 171 -9.50 3.97 -12.62
C ALA A 171 -8.64 4.66 -11.54
N ILE A 172 -7.90 5.69 -11.93
CA ILE A 172 -6.86 6.34 -11.12
C ILE A 172 -7.13 7.84 -11.12
N ALA A 173 -7.49 8.40 -9.97
CA ALA A 173 -7.82 9.83 -9.88
C ALA A 173 -6.56 10.73 -9.85
N GLY A 174 -5.41 10.18 -9.50
CA GLY A 174 -4.13 10.88 -9.48
C GLY A 174 -3.29 10.71 -10.74
N ASN A 175 -1.98 10.89 -10.58
CA ASN A 175 -0.99 10.67 -11.62
C ASN A 175 -0.52 9.21 -11.63
N VAL A 176 0.10 8.80 -12.73
CA VAL A 176 0.84 7.55 -12.85
C VAL A 176 2.27 7.87 -13.27
N HIS A 177 3.23 7.55 -12.40
CA HIS A 177 4.66 7.68 -12.70
C HIS A 177 5.32 6.30 -12.73
N VAL A 178 5.90 5.93 -13.87
CA VAL A 178 6.59 4.66 -14.08
C VAL A 178 8.04 4.96 -14.43
N MET A 179 8.94 4.73 -13.47
CA MET A 179 10.29 5.26 -13.49
C MET A 179 11.34 4.17 -13.29
N SER A 180 12.39 4.21 -14.10
CA SER A 180 13.63 3.45 -13.86
C SER A 180 13.45 1.93 -13.71
N ASN A 181 12.37 1.36 -14.24
CA ASN A 181 12.11 -0.05 -14.12
C ASN A 181 12.80 -0.87 -15.24
N THR A 182 13.14 -2.13 -14.99
CA THR A 182 13.90 -2.97 -15.94
C THR A 182 13.23 -4.30 -16.21
N GLY A 183 12.79 -4.54 -17.46
CA GLY A 183 12.03 -5.72 -17.90
C GLY A 183 10.71 -5.34 -18.61
N THR A 184 9.92 -6.33 -19.03
CA THR A 184 8.76 -6.08 -19.90
C THR A 184 7.56 -5.55 -19.12
N GLU A 185 7.12 -4.33 -19.44
CA GLU A 185 6.02 -3.63 -18.76
C GLU A 185 4.86 -3.37 -19.69
N VAL A 186 3.65 -3.49 -19.15
CA VAL A 186 2.41 -3.27 -19.87
C VAL A 186 1.51 -2.38 -19.04
N ILE A 187 1.19 -1.22 -19.59
CA ILE A 187 0.29 -0.23 -18.98
C ILE A 187 -0.88 -0.08 -19.92
N THR A 188 -2.03 -0.69 -19.62
CA THR A 188 -3.14 -0.69 -20.59
C THR A 188 -4.53 -0.49 -20.01
N ARG A 189 -5.39 0.17 -20.79
CA ARG A 189 -6.81 0.36 -20.47
C ARG A 189 -7.06 1.06 -19.14
N ASN A 190 -6.13 1.90 -18.68
CA ASN A 190 -6.34 2.70 -17.48
C ASN A 190 -7.10 3.99 -17.83
N THR A 191 -7.95 4.43 -16.91
CA THR A 191 -8.52 5.79 -16.93
C THR A 191 -7.80 6.58 -15.85
N ILE A 192 -7.00 7.54 -16.25
CA ILE A 192 -6.11 8.33 -15.38
C ILE A 192 -6.58 9.78 -15.45
N ASP A 193 -7.01 10.36 -14.34
CA ASP A 193 -7.48 11.74 -14.33
C ASP A 193 -6.30 12.74 -14.34
N GLY A 194 -5.09 12.30 -14.02
CA GLY A 194 -3.85 13.06 -14.09
C GLY A 194 -2.96 12.74 -15.30
N VAL A 195 -1.65 12.80 -15.07
CA VAL A 195 -0.59 12.55 -16.07
C VAL A 195 -0.14 11.10 -16.04
N LEU A 196 0.08 10.50 -17.21
CA LEU A 196 0.82 9.25 -17.35
C LEU A 196 2.26 9.55 -17.82
N GLN A 197 3.22 9.48 -16.90
CA GLN A 197 4.63 9.71 -17.18
C GLN A 197 5.43 8.41 -17.08
N CYS A 198 6.26 8.16 -18.09
CA CYS A 198 7.18 7.03 -18.10
C CYS A 198 8.58 7.48 -18.49
N GLU A 199 9.59 7.19 -17.66
CA GLU A 199 10.95 7.66 -17.91
C GLU A 199 11.99 6.69 -17.36
N GLY A 200 13.07 6.48 -18.13
CA GLY A 200 14.19 5.63 -17.73
C GLY A 200 13.90 4.14 -17.65
N ASN A 201 12.72 3.67 -18.10
CA ASN A 201 12.41 2.23 -18.10
C ASN A 201 13.11 1.52 -19.27
N THR A 202 13.54 0.29 -19.05
CA THR A 202 14.30 -0.50 -20.04
C THR A 202 13.75 -1.93 -20.18
N PRO A 203 13.15 -2.31 -21.32
CA PRO A 203 12.76 -1.43 -22.43
C PRO A 203 11.67 -0.41 -22.01
N PRO A 204 11.39 0.60 -22.86
CA PRO A 204 10.19 1.43 -22.70
C PRO A 204 8.92 0.58 -22.51
N PRO A 205 7.98 0.98 -21.63
CA PRO A 205 6.77 0.22 -21.37
C PRO A 205 5.84 0.20 -22.59
N VAL A 206 5.10 -0.90 -22.76
CA VAL A 206 4.01 -0.97 -23.72
C VAL A 206 2.78 -0.25 -23.13
N SER A 207 2.58 1.00 -23.52
CA SER A 207 1.42 1.80 -23.15
C SER A 207 0.34 1.71 -24.24
N VAL A 208 -0.86 1.19 -23.97
CA VAL A 208 -1.93 1.09 -24.98
C VAL A 208 -3.32 1.32 -24.38
N ALA A 209 -4.16 2.07 -25.09
CA ALA A 209 -5.57 2.29 -24.74
C ALA A 209 -5.79 2.91 -23.34
N ASN A 210 -4.81 3.67 -22.84
CA ASN A 210 -4.98 4.49 -21.64
C ASN A 210 -5.66 5.81 -22.01
N THR A 211 -6.40 6.38 -21.06
CA THR A 211 -6.88 7.77 -21.12
C THR A 211 -6.19 8.54 -20.00
N ALA A 212 -5.57 9.68 -20.32
CA ALA A 212 -4.88 10.56 -19.37
C ALA A 212 -5.03 12.02 -19.82
N GLN A 213 -4.82 12.99 -18.92
CA GLN A 213 -4.76 14.40 -19.31
C GLN A 213 -3.57 14.70 -20.23
N SER A 214 -2.44 14.05 -19.96
CA SER A 214 -1.29 14.04 -20.85
C SER A 214 -0.46 12.77 -20.67
N PHE A 215 0.31 12.47 -21.70
CA PHE A 215 1.27 11.39 -21.74
C PHE A 215 2.66 12.02 -21.78
N GLN A 216 3.62 11.47 -21.04
CA GLN A 216 4.97 12.02 -20.94
C GLN A 216 6.06 10.94 -21.09
N GLY A 217 7.15 11.30 -21.77
CA GLY A 217 8.32 10.48 -21.96
C GLY A 217 8.04 9.23 -22.78
N GLN A 218 8.44 8.07 -22.28
CA GLN A 218 8.31 6.77 -22.95
C GLN A 218 6.87 6.29 -23.13
N CYS A 219 5.89 6.96 -22.50
CA CYS A 219 4.47 6.65 -22.63
C CYS A 219 3.72 7.59 -23.59
N GLU A 220 4.42 8.56 -24.20
CA GLU A 220 3.94 9.32 -25.36
C GLU A 220 3.92 8.39 -26.57
N ASN A 221 2.74 7.89 -26.94
CA ASN A 221 2.53 7.25 -28.24
C ASN A 221 2.02 8.26 -29.27
#